data_AF-A0A0A2N2U5-F1
#
_entry.id   AF-A0A0A2N2U5-F1
#
_cell.length_a   1.000
_cell.length_b   1.000
_cell.length_c   1.000
_cell.angle_alpha   90.00
_cell.angle_beta   90.00
_cell.angle_gamma   90.00
#
_symmetry.space_group_name_H-M   'P 1'
#
loop_
_entity.id
_entity.type
_entity.pdbx_description
1 polymer ?
#
loop_
_entity_poly.entity_id
_entity_poly.type
_entity_poly.pdbx_seq_one_letter_code
_entity_poly.pdbx_strand_id
1 'polypeptide(L)'
;MKKLLLGALLAISFSITAQTTEKEVHIPLAKYDIFKQIKSINSFKDFNDITENVTEVYMGETLLYTRAETPQYILKIMADGEWQFVFKSEKREFYFRFPNGMLVGYEFVYEKDGSIKMHMFKNTRLVHEDLAKPAK
;
A
#
# COMPACT_ATOMS: atom_id res chain seq x y z
N MET A 1 -42.97 -3.14 19.44
CA MET A 1 -42.18 -3.48 18.24
C MET A 1 -40.93 -2.58 18.08
N LYS A 2 -40.09 -2.42 19.11
CA LYS A 2 -38.87 -1.57 19.06
C LYS A 2 -37.58 -2.31 19.44
N LYS A 3 -37.66 -3.58 19.83
CA LYS A 3 -36.51 -4.38 20.33
C LYS A 3 -35.90 -5.33 19.29
N LEU A 4 -36.50 -5.43 18.10
CA LEU A 4 -36.03 -6.32 17.02
C LEU A 4 -35.01 -5.66 16.08
N LEU A 5 -34.94 -4.32 16.05
CA LEU A 5 -34.00 -3.60 15.18
C LEU A 5 -32.54 -3.67 15.64
N LEU A 6 -32.30 -3.76 16.96
CA LEU A 6 -30.93 -3.73 17.50
C LEU A 6 -30.16 -5.03 17.21
N GLY A 7 -30.84 -6.18 17.18
CA GLY A 7 -30.24 -7.46 16.82
C GLY A 7 -29.90 -7.58 15.34
N ALA A 8 -30.71 -6.97 14.47
CA ALA A 8 -30.46 -6.93 13.03
C ALA A 8 -29.27 -6.04 12.66
N LEU A 9 -29.07 -4.91 13.35
CA LEU A 9 -27.91 -4.04 13.10
C LEU A 9 -26.57 -4.71 13.46
N LEU A 10 -26.52 -5.48 14.55
CA LEU A 10 -25.30 -6.19 14.96
C LEU A 10 -24.91 -7.31 13.97
N ALA A 11 -25.89 -7.98 13.36
CA ALA A 11 -25.64 -9.01 12.35
C ALA A 11 -25.08 -8.43 11.03
N ILE A 12 -25.47 -7.21 10.66
CA ILE A 12 -24.97 -6.53 9.46
C ILE A 12 -23.52 -6.05 9.66
N SER A 13 -23.13 -5.65 10.87
CA SER A 13 -21.75 -5.23 11.16
C SER A 13 -20.71 -6.36 11.04
N PHE A 14 -21.08 -7.62 11.28
CA PHE A 14 -20.18 -8.76 11.06
C PHE A 14 -20.16 -9.27 9.61
N SER A 15 -21.15 -8.87 8.80
CA SER A 15 -21.26 -9.32 7.41
C SER A 15 -20.32 -8.55 6.47
N ILE A 16 -19.90 -7.34 6.85
CA ILE A 16 -19.01 -6.50 6.03
C ILE A 16 -17.56 -6.98 6.10
N THR A 17 -17.11 -7.50 7.25
CA THR A 17 -15.77 -8.10 7.40
C THR A 17 -15.63 -9.49 6.75
N ALA A 18 -16.71 -10.07 6.23
CA ALA A 18 -16.76 -11.42 5.66
C ALA A 18 -16.64 -11.48 4.13
N GLN A 19 -16.46 -10.35 3.43
CA GLN A 19 -16.45 -10.32 1.97
C GLN A 19 -15.07 -10.52 1.33
N THR A 20 -14.00 -10.53 2.12
CA THR A 20 -12.66 -10.79 1.62
C THR A 20 -12.11 -12.13 2.10
N THR A 21 -11.50 -12.88 1.18
CA THR A 21 -10.78 -14.12 1.51
C THR A 21 -9.27 -13.86 1.41
N GLU A 22 -8.53 -14.30 2.43
CA GLU A 22 -7.06 -14.19 2.45
C GLU A 22 -6.42 -15.55 2.13
N LYS A 23 -5.38 -15.56 1.30
CA LYS A 23 -4.60 -16.75 0.95
C LYS A 23 -3.11 -16.45 1.04
N GLU A 24 -2.37 -17.25 1.79
CA GLU A 24 -0.91 -17.18 1.80
C GLU A 24 -0.32 -17.87 0.56
N VAL A 25 0.57 -17.18 -0.15
CA VAL A 25 1.25 -17.67 -1.34
C VAL A 25 2.71 -17.22 -1.34
N HIS A 26 3.55 -17.87 -2.14
CA HIS A 26 4.89 -17.36 -2.40
C HIS A 26 4.83 -16.16 -3.33
N ILE A 27 5.71 -15.17 -3.13
CA ILE A 27 5.76 -14.00 -4.00
C ILE A 27 6.11 -14.42 -5.45
N PRO A 28 5.32 -14.00 -6.45
CA PRO A 28 5.68 -14.23 -7.84
C PRO A 28 7.02 -13.59 -8.19
N LEU A 29 7.89 -14.33 -8.89
CA LEU A 29 9.22 -13.85 -9.28
C LEU A 29 9.17 -12.50 -10.01
N ALA A 30 8.20 -12.31 -10.91
CA ALA A 30 8.02 -11.05 -11.63
C ALA A 30 7.75 -9.85 -10.69
N LYS A 31 7.01 -10.05 -9.59
CA LYS A 31 6.80 -9.01 -8.57
C LYS A 31 8.10 -8.76 -7.79
N TYR A 32 8.82 -9.82 -7.45
CA TYR A 32 10.11 -9.70 -6.77
C TYR A 32 11.15 -8.92 -7.60
N ASP A 33 11.22 -9.16 -8.91
CA ASP A 33 12.13 -8.44 -9.81
C ASP A 33 11.81 -6.94 -9.87
N ILE A 34 10.53 -6.56 -9.94
CA ILE A 34 10.09 -5.15 -9.86
C ILE A 34 10.51 -4.55 -8.52
N PHE A 35 10.33 -5.29 -7.43
CA PHE A 35 10.77 -4.83 -6.12
C PHE A 35 12.28 -4.58 -6.04
N LYS A 36 13.11 -5.43 -6.67
CA LYS A 36 14.56 -5.18 -6.78
C LYS A 36 14.87 -3.92 -7.58
N GLN A 37 14.10 -3.63 -8.63
CA GLN A 37 14.21 -2.36 -9.36
C GLN A 37 13.86 -1.16 -8.47
N ILE A 38 12.79 -1.23 -7.66
CA ILE A 38 12.45 -0.19 -6.67
C ILE A 38 13.66 0.05 -5.74
N LYS A 39 14.20 -1.02 -5.14
CA LYS A 39 15.34 -0.93 -4.22
C LYS A 39 16.62 -0.38 -4.86
N SER A 40 16.79 -0.48 -6.17
CA SER A 40 17.95 0.09 -6.87
C SER A 40 17.94 1.62 -6.91
N ILE A 41 16.81 2.26 -6.61
CA ILE A 41 16.69 3.71 -6.56
C ILE A 41 17.22 4.20 -5.22
N ASN A 42 18.07 5.22 -5.22
CA ASN A 42 18.76 5.69 -4.01
C ASN A 42 17.84 5.97 -2.81
N SER A 43 16.64 6.50 -3.03
CA SER A 43 15.68 6.77 -1.95
C SER A 43 15.09 5.51 -1.30
N PHE A 44 15.31 4.34 -1.89
CA PHE A 44 14.70 3.05 -1.53
C PHE A 44 15.70 1.94 -1.22
N LYS A 45 17.01 2.24 -1.34
CA LYS A 45 18.08 1.24 -1.15
C LYS A 45 18.07 0.59 0.24
N ASP A 46 17.62 1.33 1.25
CA ASP A 46 17.61 0.93 2.66
C ASP A 46 16.30 0.23 3.06
N PHE A 47 15.44 -0.11 2.10
CA PHE A 47 14.22 -0.87 2.36
C PHE A 47 14.59 -2.31 2.72
N ASN A 48 14.01 -2.83 3.80
CA ASN A 48 14.07 -4.26 4.09
C ASN A 48 13.55 -5.06 2.90
N ASP A 49 14.08 -6.28 2.70
CA ASP A 49 13.59 -7.12 1.62
C ASP A 49 12.12 -7.51 1.88
N ILE A 50 11.37 -7.71 0.78
CA ILE A 50 10.02 -8.24 0.85
C ILE A 50 10.04 -9.69 1.34
N THR A 51 9.04 -10.08 2.13
CA THR A 51 8.91 -11.46 2.61
C THR A 51 8.64 -12.43 1.47
N GLU A 52 9.18 -13.64 1.57
CA GLU A 52 8.96 -14.70 0.58
C GLU A 52 7.48 -15.11 0.50
N ASN A 53 6.83 -15.21 1.65
CA ASN A 53 5.39 -15.46 1.72
C ASN A 53 4.64 -14.13 1.82
N VAL A 54 3.57 -14.05 1.03
CA VAL A 54 2.70 -12.88 0.92
C VAL A 54 1.25 -13.32 1.01
N THR A 55 0.38 -12.42 1.45
CA THR A 55 -1.05 -12.69 1.56
C THR A 55 -1.76 -12.09 0.35
N GLU A 56 -2.37 -12.91 -0.49
CA GLU A 56 -3.32 -12.44 -1.49
C GLU A 56 -4.69 -12.22 -0.84
N VAL A 57 -5.29 -11.08 -1.11
CA VAL A 57 -6.62 -10.71 -0.62
C VAL A 57 -7.58 -10.64 -1.80
N TYR A 58 -8.62 -11.46 -1.73
CA TYR A 58 -9.62 -11.63 -2.77
C TYR A 58 -10.99 -11.12 -2.32
N MET A 59 -11.82 -10.67 -3.26
CA MET A 59 -13.25 -10.49 -3.09
C MET A 59 -13.97 -11.40 -4.09
N GLY A 60 -14.56 -12.49 -3.59
CA GLY A 60 -14.95 -13.62 -4.44
C GLY A 60 -13.72 -14.21 -5.14
N GLU A 61 -13.78 -14.30 -6.47
CA GLU A 61 -12.65 -14.79 -7.31
C GLU A 61 -11.71 -13.67 -7.77
N THR A 62 -12.02 -12.41 -7.46
CA THR A 62 -11.23 -11.25 -7.91
C THR A 62 -10.14 -10.94 -6.90
N LEU A 63 -8.87 -11.00 -7.32
CA LEU A 63 -7.75 -10.50 -6.53
C LEU A 63 -7.88 -8.98 -6.38
N LEU A 64 -7.88 -8.48 -5.14
CA LEU A 64 -7.85 -7.04 -4.86
C LEU A 64 -6.41 -6.54 -4.75
N TYR A 65 -5.60 -7.22 -3.93
CA TYR A 65 -4.20 -6.89 -3.73
C TYR A 65 -3.42 -8.06 -3.12
N THR A 66 -2.10 -8.02 -3.26
CA THR A 66 -1.17 -8.85 -2.52
C THR A 66 -0.52 -8.02 -1.40
N ARG A 67 -0.58 -8.49 -0.16
CA ARG A 67 -0.02 -7.83 1.03
C ARG A 67 1.26 -8.54 1.45
N ALA A 68 2.32 -7.78 1.69
CA ALA A 68 3.53 -8.23 2.38
C ALA A 68 3.77 -7.34 3.60
N GLU A 69 4.24 -7.91 4.70
CA GLU A 69 4.49 -7.16 5.93
C GLU A 69 5.88 -7.45 6.46
N THR A 70 6.68 -6.39 6.61
CA THR A 70 8.02 -6.45 7.20
C THR A 70 8.02 -5.70 8.54
N PRO A 71 9.10 -5.79 9.33
CA PRO A 71 9.25 -4.93 10.50
C PRO A 71 9.22 -3.42 10.19
N GLN A 72 9.59 -3.01 8.97
CA GLN A 72 9.74 -1.61 8.58
C GLN A 72 8.47 -1.04 7.92
N TYR A 73 7.80 -1.83 7.08
CA TYR A 73 6.69 -1.35 6.26
C TYR A 73 5.64 -2.43 6.00
N ILE A 74 4.45 -1.97 5.61
CA ILE A 74 3.42 -2.80 4.98
C ILE A 74 3.41 -2.45 3.50
N LEU A 75 3.46 -3.46 2.65
CA LEU A 75 3.34 -3.30 1.20
C LEU A 75 2.01 -3.90 0.74
N LYS A 76 1.31 -3.18 -0.14
CA LYS A 76 0.21 -3.71 -0.95
C LYS A 76 0.54 -3.56 -2.43
N ILE A 77 0.44 -4.65 -3.17
CA ILE A 77 0.55 -4.68 -4.63
C ILE A 77 -0.88 -4.84 -5.14
N MET A 78 -1.48 -3.74 -5.58
CA MET A 78 -2.84 -3.68 -6.08
C MET A 78 -2.98 -4.51 -7.38
N ALA A 79 -4.18 -5.00 -7.65
CA ALA A 79 -4.46 -5.78 -8.86
C ALA A 79 -4.20 -5.02 -10.17
N ASP A 80 -4.25 -3.69 -10.14
CA ASP A 80 -3.94 -2.81 -11.27
C ASP A 80 -2.44 -2.50 -11.42
N GLY A 81 -1.59 -3.10 -10.58
CA GLY A 81 -0.13 -2.97 -10.63
C GLY A 81 0.43 -1.80 -9.83
N GLU A 82 -0.37 -1.09 -9.04
CA GLU A 82 0.13 -0.09 -8.10
C GLU A 82 0.78 -0.73 -6.86
N TRP A 83 1.94 -0.21 -6.47
CA TRP A 83 2.70 -0.59 -5.28
C TRP A 83 2.53 0.48 -4.21
N GLN A 84 1.95 0.10 -3.08
CA GLN A 84 1.68 0.98 -1.94
C GLN A 84 2.54 0.57 -0.75
N PHE A 85 3.48 1.42 -0.33
CA PHE A 85 4.30 1.19 0.86
C PHE A 85 3.84 2.11 1.98
N VAL A 86 3.52 1.56 3.15
CA VAL A 86 3.20 2.32 4.36
C VAL A 86 4.27 2.00 5.40
N PHE A 87 5.06 3.00 5.78
CA PHE A 87 6.09 2.82 6.80
C PHE A 87 5.47 2.82 8.20
N LYS A 88 5.92 1.89 9.06
CA LYS A 88 5.33 1.70 10.39
C LYS A 88 5.83 2.72 11.40
N SER A 89 7.12 3.05 11.35
CA SER A 89 7.78 3.99 12.27
C SER A 89 7.84 5.41 11.72
N GLU A 90 7.85 5.54 10.40
CA GLU A 90 7.88 6.81 9.70
C GLU A 90 6.48 7.08 9.19
N LYS A 91 5.93 8.28 9.42
CA LYS A 91 4.67 8.66 8.78
C LYS A 91 4.94 8.99 7.31
N ARG A 92 5.26 7.95 6.54
CA ARG A 92 5.61 8.02 5.12
C ARG A 92 4.85 6.96 4.37
N GLU A 93 4.25 7.39 3.28
CA GLU A 93 3.50 6.53 2.38
C GLU A 93 4.01 6.72 0.96
N PHE A 94 4.13 5.63 0.22
CA PHE A 94 4.56 5.66 -1.17
C PHE A 94 3.56 4.94 -2.06
N TYR A 95 3.36 5.47 -3.26
CA TYR A 95 2.45 4.94 -4.27
C TYR A 95 3.17 4.93 -5.62
N PHE A 96 3.56 3.76 -6.12
CA PHE A 96 4.33 3.62 -7.37
C PHE A 96 3.62 2.77 -8.42
N ARG A 97 3.88 3.09 -9.68
CA ARG A 97 3.55 2.26 -10.85
C ARG A 97 4.77 2.18 -11.76
N PHE A 98 4.80 1.13 -12.58
CA PHE A 98 5.86 0.88 -13.57
C PHE A 98 5.32 0.82 -15.01
N PRO A 99 4.60 1.85 -15.50
CA PRO A 99 4.14 1.86 -16.89
C PRO A 99 5.33 1.79 -17.85
N ASN A 100 5.37 0.77 -18.71
CA ASN A 100 6.42 0.57 -19.71
C ASN A 100 7.85 0.59 -19.11
N GLY A 101 8.02 0.04 -17.90
CA GLY A 101 9.32 -0.02 -17.22
C GLY A 101 9.80 1.30 -16.61
N MET A 102 9.02 2.37 -16.68
CA MET A 102 9.36 3.64 -16.03
C MET A 102 8.67 3.75 -14.67
N LEU A 103 9.43 4.03 -13.61
CA LEU A 103 8.84 4.35 -12.31
C LEU A 103 8.11 5.69 -12.38
N VAL A 104 6.84 5.70 -11.95
CA VAL A 104 6.05 6.92 -11.70
C VAL A 104 5.36 6.76 -10.35
N GLY A 105 5.37 7.79 -9.51
CA GLY A 105 4.64 7.71 -8.26
C GLY A 105 4.82 8.90 -7.33
N TYR A 106 4.30 8.74 -6.12
CA TYR A 106 4.25 9.78 -5.10
C TYR A 106 4.77 9.25 -3.77
N GLU A 107 5.43 10.10 -3.01
CA GLU A 107 5.66 9.93 -1.57
C GLU A 107 4.87 11.01 -0.84
N PHE A 108 4.20 10.61 0.23
CA PHE A 108 3.60 11.51 1.20
C PHE A 108 4.37 11.41 2.51
N VAL A 109 4.85 12.54 3.00
CA VAL A 109 5.50 12.66 4.31
C VAL A 109 4.58 13.47 5.22
N TYR A 110 4.08 12.84 6.28
CA TYR A 110 3.20 13.49 7.25
C TYR A 110 4.01 14.04 8.40
N GLU A 111 4.08 15.35 8.49
CA GLU A 111 4.87 16.06 9.49
C GLU A 111 4.13 16.14 10.83
N LYS A 112 4.86 16.44 11.91
CA LYS A 112 4.28 16.53 13.26
C LYS A 112 3.30 17.70 13.42
N ASP A 113 3.45 18.74 12.61
CA ASP A 113 2.58 19.91 12.59
C ASP A 113 1.27 19.69 11.80
N GLY A 114 1.06 18.48 11.28
CA GLY A 114 -0.10 18.12 10.48
C GLY A 114 0.01 18.53 9.01
N SER A 115 1.12 19.12 8.58
CA SER A 115 1.40 19.34 7.16
C SER A 115 1.77 18.04 6.45
N ILE A 116 1.53 18.01 5.15
CA ILE A 116 1.85 16.87 4.29
C ILE A 116 2.74 17.39 3.17
N LYS A 117 3.95 16.84 3.07
CA LYS A 117 4.81 17.02 1.90
C LYS A 117 4.50 15.92 0.90
N MET A 118 4.30 16.30 -0.35
CA MET A 118 4.15 15.37 -1.46
C MET A 118 5.37 15.49 -2.37
N HIS A 119 6.06 14.38 -2.60
CA HIS A 119 7.14 14.29 -3.58
C HIS A 119 6.67 13.44 -4.76
N MET A 120 6.78 13.96 -5.99
CA MET A 120 6.46 13.20 -7.20
C MET A 120 7.74 12.64 -7.84
N PHE A 121 7.75 11.34 -8.11
CA PHE A 121 8.83 10.65 -8.79
C PHE A 121 8.46 10.31 -10.22
N LYS A 122 9.40 10.54 -11.15
CA LYS A 122 9.33 10.05 -12.53
C LYS A 122 10.72 9.61 -12.97
N ASN A 123 10.80 8.38 -13.50
CA ASN A 123 12.04 7.76 -13.96
C ASN A 123 13.16 7.90 -12.91
N THR A 124 12.85 7.47 -11.67
CA THR A 124 13.76 7.49 -10.51
C THR A 124 14.23 8.87 -10.04
N ARG A 125 13.65 9.97 -10.54
CA ARG A 125 13.98 11.34 -10.15
C ARG A 125 12.81 12.00 -9.45
N LEU A 126 13.10 12.80 -8.43
CA LEU A 126 12.14 13.77 -7.89
C LEU A 126 11.90 14.85 -8.96
N VAL A 127 10.65 15.03 -9.37
CA VAL A 127 10.27 15.98 -10.43
C VAL A 127 9.37 17.10 -9.94
N HIS A 128 8.73 16.94 -8.78
CA HIS A 128 7.90 17.96 -8.16
C HIS A 128 7.81 17.74 -6.65
N GLU A 129 7.68 18.84 -5.90
CA GLU A 129 7.46 18.86 -4.46
C GLU A 129 6.34 19.86 -4.16
N ASP A 130 5.37 19.45 -3.35
CA ASP A 130 4.29 20.30 -2.86
C ASP A 130 4.14 20.15 -1.34
N LEU A 131 3.65 21.20 -0.69
CA LEU A 131 3.42 21.25 0.76
C LEU A 131 1.98 21.67 1.03
N ALA A 132 1.15 20.71 1.41
CA ALA A 132 -0.19 20.97 1.90
C ALA A 132 -0.13 21.29 3.41
N LYS A 133 -0.59 22.49 3.77
CA LYS A 133 -0.74 22.90 5.18
C LYS A 133 -2.15 22.60 5.67
N PRO A 134 -2.34 22.27 6.96
CA PRO A 134 -3.67 22.11 7.52
C PRO A 134 -4.48 23.39 7.34
N ALA A 135 -5.77 23.24 7.00
CA ALA A 135 -6.70 24.36 6.96
C ALA A 135 -6.80 24.96 8.38
N LYS A 136 -6.64 26.29 8.47
CA LYS A 136 -6.74 27.04 9.73
C LYS A 136 -8.17 27.13 10.24
#